data_AF-A0A9W6FU82-F1
#
_entry.id   AF-A0A9W6FU82-F1
#
_cell.length_a   1.000
_cell.length_b   1.000
_cell.length_c   1.000
_cell.angle_alpha   90.00
_cell.angle_beta   90.00
_cell.angle_gamma   90.00
#
_symmetry.space_group_name_H-M   'P 1'
#
loop_
_entity.id
_entity.type
_entity.pdbx_description
1 polymer ?
#
loop_
_entity_poly.entity_id
_entity_poly.type
_entity_poly.pdbx_seq_one_letter_code
_entity_poly.pdbx_strand_id
1 'polypeptide(L)'
;MKRKSLSKSHKILFLAALLVLAGVFSWMGNSFADESAPAANVHEIETTLIHVDQYSVYAPNLIFYFDTHMEKRKKESLMKTADRLLNKKAVITYSSKGDLSQDKHPLLVGIVPADEKPIASSPKEPRRVSPEFAGGAPEKPVKNPSGEQTAPKVAEPAAPQASSKQTVFQEKKEPRMPEQSQTISRDEVTAFVRRLLELNEKKDLSAVMPFYADKVDYYDRGVVDRDYIRRDLGYYFKNWDKISTSLDGDVVMIVLDQPDIRVAKFTTAFSVQNDKKSSMGKTENIWKLQRVNGQLKLIDVKQKIIERQSSAF
;
A
#
# COMPACT_ATOMS: atom_id res chain seq x y z
N MET A 1 14.17 -59.65 15.09
CA MET A 1 14.15 -59.06 13.73
C MET A 1 13.68 -57.60 13.83
N LYS A 2 14.37 -56.70 13.12
CA LYS A 2 14.29 -55.24 13.22
C LYS A 2 13.06 -54.67 12.48
N ARG A 3 12.41 -53.64 13.08
CA ARG A 3 11.94 -52.33 12.54
C ARG A 3 11.20 -52.34 11.17
N LYS A 4 10.14 -51.58 10.90
CA LYS A 4 9.74 -50.24 11.36
C LYS A 4 8.38 -49.91 10.73
N SER A 5 7.64 -48.99 11.36
CA SER A 5 6.42 -48.35 10.87
C SER A 5 6.59 -47.67 9.51
N LEU A 6 5.57 -47.69 8.65
CA LEU A 6 5.37 -46.65 7.64
C LEU A 6 3.96 -46.07 7.73
N SER A 7 3.95 -44.88 8.33
CA SER A 7 2.96 -43.81 8.32
C SER A 7 2.14 -43.73 7.03
N LYS A 8 0.81 -43.63 7.19
CA LYS A 8 -0.12 -43.12 6.18
C LYS A 8 0.25 -41.67 5.84
N SER A 9 1.00 -41.49 4.75
CA SER A 9 1.29 -40.18 4.18
C SER A 9 0.00 -39.48 3.81
N HIS A 10 -0.30 -38.39 4.53
CA HIS A 10 -1.28 -37.39 4.12
C HIS A 10 -0.88 -36.86 2.75
N LYS A 11 -1.75 -37.05 1.77
CA LYS A 11 -1.66 -36.38 0.47
C LYS A 11 -1.93 -34.90 0.70
N ILE A 12 -0.87 -34.13 0.93
CA ILE A 12 -0.93 -32.68 0.90
C ILE A 12 -0.99 -32.28 -0.59
N LEU A 13 -2.20 -32.19 -1.12
CA LEU A 13 -2.49 -31.47 -2.35
C LEU A 13 -2.24 -29.99 -2.07
N PHE A 14 -1.17 -29.40 -2.64
CA PHE A 14 -1.07 -27.94 -2.75
C PHE A 14 -1.00 -27.54 -4.21
N LEU A 15 -2.20 -27.30 -4.75
CA LEU A 15 -2.43 -26.51 -5.95
C LEU A 15 -2.02 -25.06 -5.65
N ALA A 16 -1.04 -24.53 -6.41
CA ALA A 16 -0.96 -23.10 -6.69
C ALA A 16 -1.80 -22.83 -7.94
N ALA A 17 -3.12 -22.75 -7.78
CA ALA A 17 -4.04 -22.22 -8.78
C ALA A 17 -5.31 -21.73 -8.08
N LEU A 18 -5.41 -20.41 -7.91
CA LEU A 18 -6.64 -19.75 -7.48
C LEU A 18 -7.65 -19.78 -8.64
N LEU A 19 -8.83 -20.33 -8.34
CA LEU A 19 -10.07 -20.29 -9.13
C LEU A 19 -11.00 -19.31 -8.41
N VAL A 20 -11.50 -18.26 -9.08
CA VAL A 20 -12.73 -17.56 -8.63
C VAL A 20 -13.59 -17.16 -9.83
N LEU A 21 -14.83 -17.61 -9.77
CA LEU A 21 -15.96 -17.39 -10.68
C LEU A 21 -16.62 -16.03 -10.44
N ALA A 22 -17.13 -15.44 -11.52
CA ALA A 22 -17.89 -14.20 -11.56
C ALA A 22 -19.38 -14.41 -11.21
N GLY A 23 -20.01 -13.39 -10.60
CA GLY A 23 -21.46 -13.26 -10.40
C GLY A 23 -21.86 -11.78 -10.33
N VAL A 24 -23.00 -11.44 -10.93
CA VAL A 24 -23.34 -10.18 -11.61
C VAL A 24 -24.55 -9.48 -10.96
N PHE A 25 -24.58 -8.13 -10.97
CA PHE A 25 -25.74 -7.19 -10.85
C PHE A 25 -26.55 -7.16 -9.53
N SER A 26 -27.23 -6.08 -9.07
CA SER A 26 -27.70 -4.84 -9.70
C SER A 26 -27.84 -3.68 -8.69
N TRP A 27 -28.22 -2.51 -9.19
CA TRP A 27 -28.00 -1.14 -8.71
C TRP A 27 -29.35 -0.43 -8.42
N MET A 28 -29.43 0.45 -7.42
CA MET A 28 -30.28 1.65 -7.41
C MET A 28 -29.62 2.74 -6.53
N GLY A 29 -29.49 3.95 -7.09
CA GLY A 29 -28.79 5.09 -6.49
C GLY A 29 -29.71 6.03 -5.72
N ASN A 30 -29.11 6.89 -4.89
CA ASN A 30 -29.72 8.12 -4.41
C ASN A 30 -28.62 9.14 -4.11
N SER A 31 -28.75 10.33 -4.69
CA SER A 31 -27.90 11.49 -4.44
C SER A 31 -28.46 12.26 -3.25
N PHE A 32 -27.62 12.59 -2.27
CA PHE A 32 -27.89 13.62 -1.27
C PHE A 32 -26.68 14.54 -1.20
N ALA A 33 -26.95 15.83 -1.33
CA ALA A 33 -26.04 16.92 -1.02
C ALA A 33 -26.36 17.39 0.41
N ASP A 34 -25.33 17.61 1.23
CA ASP A 34 -25.44 18.46 2.42
C ASP A 34 -24.09 19.12 2.76
N GLU A 35 -24.18 20.16 3.58
CA GLU A 35 -23.53 21.45 3.49
C GLU A 35 -22.51 21.72 4.62
N SER A 36 -21.38 22.29 4.21
CA SER A 36 -20.36 23.14 4.88
C SER A 36 -19.74 22.79 6.26
N ALA A 37 -18.42 22.61 6.20
CA ALA A 37 -17.42 22.97 7.22
C ALA A 37 -16.37 23.90 6.55
N PRO A 38 -15.52 24.66 7.27
CA PRO A 38 -14.74 25.79 6.72
C PRO A 38 -13.84 25.38 5.55
N ALA A 39 -13.77 26.25 4.54
CA ALA A 39 -13.18 26.01 3.23
C ALA A 39 -11.69 25.62 3.30
N ALA A 40 -11.43 24.34 3.52
CA ALA A 40 -10.16 23.76 3.16
C ALA A 40 -10.05 23.85 1.63
N ASN A 41 -8.88 24.22 1.12
CA ASN A 41 -8.69 24.41 -0.33
C ASN A 41 -8.97 23.08 -1.03
N VAL A 42 -10.03 23.06 -1.83
CA VAL A 42 -10.41 21.88 -2.63
C VAL A 42 -9.69 21.99 -3.96
N HIS A 43 -8.98 20.93 -4.32
CA HIS A 43 -8.18 20.83 -5.52
C HIS A 43 -8.59 19.60 -6.33
N GLU A 44 -8.30 19.61 -7.62
CA GLU A 44 -8.49 18.47 -8.52
C GLU A 44 -7.18 18.08 -9.19
N ILE A 45 -6.97 16.78 -9.36
CA ILE A 45 -5.83 16.26 -10.12
C ILE A 45 -6.27 15.07 -10.97
N GLU A 46 -5.90 15.07 -12.26
CA GLU A 46 -6.05 13.91 -13.12
C GLU A 46 -4.86 12.96 -12.90
N THR A 47 -5.15 11.71 -12.55
CA THR A 47 -4.11 10.71 -12.32
C THR A 47 -4.63 9.30 -12.55
N THR A 48 -3.75 8.30 -12.55
CA THR A 48 -4.14 6.89 -12.68
C THR A 48 -4.17 6.23 -11.31
N LEU A 49 -5.27 5.59 -10.93
CA LEU A 49 -5.33 4.90 -9.64
C LEU A 49 -4.53 3.61 -9.68
N ILE A 50 -3.67 3.40 -8.69
CA ILE A 50 -2.76 2.26 -8.62
C ILE A 50 -3.28 1.21 -7.65
N HIS A 51 -3.80 1.65 -6.51
CA HIS A 51 -4.24 0.79 -5.42
C HIS A 51 -5.26 1.53 -4.53
N VAL A 52 -6.06 0.78 -3.79
CA VAL A 52 -7.03 1.26 -2.81
C VAL A 52 -6.98 0.32 -1.63
N ASP A 53 -6.92 0.86 -0.43
CA ASP A 53 -7.09 0.10 0.80
C ASP A 53 -8.17 0.73 1.69
N GLN A 54 -8.30 0.25 2.93
CA GLN A 54 -9.29 0.72 3.88
C GLN A 54 -9.06 2.16 4.39
N TYR A 55 -7.90 2.78 4.13
CA TYR A 55 -7.51 4.10 4.63
C TYR A 55 -7.12 5.09 3.52
N SER A 56 -6.74 4.61 2.34
CA SER A 56 -6.11 5.43 1.33
C SER A 56 -6.39 4.98 -0.10
N VAL A 57 -6.26 5.93 -1.02
CA VAL A 57 -6.24 5.73 -2.47
C VAL A 57 -4.87 6.15 -2.99
N TYR A 58 -4.23 5.27 -3.75
CA TYR A 58 -2.86 5.42 -4.22
C TYR A 58 -2.83 5.84 -5.69
N ALA A 59 -2.03 6.85 -6.00
CA ALA A 59 -1.72 7.32 -7.33
C ALA A 59 -0.19 7.41 -7.52
N PRO A 60 0.34 7.58 -8.75
CA PRO A 60 1.77 7.77 -8.97
C PRO A 60 2.31 8.90 -8.10
N ASN A 61 3.23 8.56 -7.19
CA ASN A 61 3.89 9.48 -6.26
C ASN A 61 2.97 10.20 -5.26
N LEU A 62 1.70 9.77 -5.10
CA LEU A 62 0.72 10.43 -4.24
C LEU A 62 -0.16 9.41 -3.50
N ILE A 63 -0.52 9.74 -2.26
CA ILE A 63 -1.44 8.96 -1.43
C ILE A 63 -2.52 9.92 -0.92
N PHE A 64 -3.78 9.61 -1.19
CA PHE A 64 -4.94 10.37 -0.72
C PHE A 64 -5.62 9.60 0.39
N TYR A 65 -5.80 10.23 1.55
CA TYR A 65 -6.35 9.56 2.74
C TYR A 65 -7.84 9.80 2.86
N PHE A 66 -8.61 8.79 3.28
CA PHE A 66 -10.00 9.04 3.70
C PHE A 66 -9.99 9.86 4.99
N ASP A 67 -10.81 10.91 5.05
CA ASP A 67 -11.03 11.66 6.28
C ASP A 67 -11.60 10.75 7.38
N THR A 68 -11.04 10.82 8.59
CA THR A 68 -11.48 10.04 9.76
C THR A 68 -12.87 10.41 10.23
N HIS A 69 -13.32 11.63 9.92
CA HIS A 69 -14.66 12.12 10.21
C HIS A 69 -15.63 11.93 9.04
N MET A 70 -15.19 11.33 7.94
CA MET A 70 -16.05 11.04 6.79
C MET A 70 -17.14 10.04 7.17
N GLU A 71 -18.38 10.31 6.72
CA GLU A 71 -19.47 9.37 6.86
C GLU A 71 -19.12 7.99 6.25
N LYS A 72 -19.42 6.92 6.98
CA LYS A 72 -19.12 5.54 6.56
C LYS A 72 -19.67 5.22 5.15
N ARG A 73 -20.89 5.66 4.83
CA ARG A 73 -21.51 5.46 3.52
C ARG A 73 -20.72 6.14 2.40
N LYS A 74 -20.29 7.38 2.62
CA LYS A 74 -19.47 8.14 1.66
C LYS A 74 -18.12 7.46 1.44
N LYS A 75 -17.46 7.03 2.52
CA LYS A 75 -16.19 6.29 2.46
C LYS A 75 -16.32 5.00 1.64
N GLU A 76 -17.33 4.18 1.93
CA GLU A 76 -17.59 2.94 1.19
C GLU A 76 -17.88 3.20 -0.31
N SER A 77 -18.64 4.26 -0.60
CA SER A 77 -18.90 4.68 -1.98
C SER A 77 -17.61 5.09 -2.70
N LEU A 78 -16.75 5.89 -2.06
CA LEU A 78 -15.47 6.30 -2.64
C LEU A 78 -14.52 5.11 -2.84
N MET A 79 -14.40 4.22 -1.86
CA MET A 79 -13.62 2.99 -1.99
C MET A 79 -14.09 2.15 -3.17
N LYS A 80 -15.41 1.93 -3.29
CA LYS A 80 -16.00 1.16 -4.39
C LYS A 80 -15.76 1.82 -5.75
N THR A 81 -15.86 3.15 -5.84
CA THR A 81 -15.54 3.89 -7.06
C THR A 81 -14.07 3.79 -7.42
N ALA A 82 -13.18 3.96 -6.43
CA ALA A 82 -11.74 3.85 -6.61
C ALA A 82 -11.33 2.45 -7.08
N ASP A 83 -11.91 1.39 -6.50
CA ASP A 83 -11.71 0.00 -6.94
C ASP A 83 -12.09 -0.22 -8.41
N ARG A 84 -13.21 0.36 -8.86
CA ARG A 84 -13.66 0.28 -10.27
C ARG A 84 -12.75 1.04 -11.23
N LEU A 85 -11.99 2.00 -10.70
CA LEU A 85 -11.08 2.87 -11.42
C LEU A 85 -9.60 2.47 -11.28
N LEU A 86 -9.30 1.34 -10.65
CA LEU A 86 -7.94 0.79 -10.62
C LEU A 86 -7.38 0.61 -12.04
N ASN A 87 -6.15 1.09 -12.22
CA ASN A 87 -5.42 1.14 -13.49
C ASN A 87 -6.14 1.94 -14.60
N LYS A 88 -7.05 2.86 -14.24
CA LYS A 88 -7.72 3.80 -15.15
C LYS A 88 -7.43 5.24 -14.74
N LYS A 89 -7.57 6.15 -15.70
CA LYS A 89 -7.51 7.59 -15.45
C LYS A 89 -8.74 8.05 -14.67
N ALA A 90 -8.50 8.82 -13.62
CA ALA A 90 -9.53 9.40 -12.76
C ALA A 90 -9.15 10.84 -12.43
N VAL A 91 -10.16 11.68 -12.22
CA VAL A 91 -10.01 12.97 -11.56
C VAL A 91 -10.27 12.76 -10.08
N ILE A 92 -9.25 13.05 -9.28
CA ILE A 92 -9.32 13.00 -7.82
C ILE A 92 -9.56 14.42 -7.32
N THR A 93 -10.65 14.61 -6.61
CA THR A 93 -10.91 15.81 -5.82
C THR A 93 -10.38 15.58 -4.42
N TYR A 94 -9.50 16.46 -3.95
CA TYR A 94 -8.87 16.33 -2.64
C TYR A 94 -8.83 17.68 -1.92
N SER A 95 -8.64 17.63 -0.61
CA SER A 95 -8.45 18.79 0.24
C SER A 95 -7.08 18.73 0.91
N SER A 96 -6.34 19.83 0.88
CA SER A 96 -5.02 19.93 1.51
C SER A 96 -4.85 21.27 2.22
N LYS A 97 -3.99 21.32 3.22
CA LYS A 97 -3.62 22.55 3.96
C LYS A 97 -2.65 23.43 3.17
N GLY A 98 -2.06 22.92 2.09
CA GLY A 98 -1.15 23.63 1.20
C GLY A 98 -0.94 22.87 -0.10
N ASP A 99 0.13 23.21 -0.82
CA ASP A 99 0.51 22.49 -2.04
C ASP A 99 0.79 21.01 -1.77
N LEU A 100 0.49 20.15 -2.74
CA LEU A 100 0.75 18.69 -2.67
C LEU A 100 2.22 18.34 -2.40
N SER A 101 3.16 19.26 -2.65
CA SER A 101 4.58 19.07 -2.35
C SER A 101 4.92 19.27 -0.86
N GLN A 102 4.08 20.01 -0.13
CA GLN A 102 4.28 20.37 1.27
C GLN A 102 3.33 19.59 2.19
N ASP A 103 2.11 19.34 1.73
CA ASP A 103 1.13 18.57 2.49
C ASP A 103 1.31 17.06 2.25
N LYS A 104 1.70 16.36 3.31
CA LYS A 104 1.90 14.90 3.29
C LYS A 104 0.59 14.11 3.36
N HIS A 105 -0.53 14.77 3.67
CA HIS A 105 -1.80 14.10 3.93
C HIS A 105 -2.99 14.77 3.22
N PRO A 106 -3.01 14.81 1.89
CA PRO A 106 -4.20 15.28 1.18
C PRO A 106 -5.38 14.34 1.47
N LEU A 107 -6.50 14.93 1.88
CA LEU A 107 -7.73 14.22 2.20
C LEU A 107 -8.56 14.02 0.94
N LEU A 108 -8.99 12.80 0.71
CA LEU A 108 -9.81 12.44 -0.43
C LEU A 108 -11.23 12.98 -0.24
N VAL A 109 -11.69 13.79 -1.20
CA VAL A 109 -13.05 14.36 -1.20
C VAL A 109 -13.94 13.65 -2.23
N GLY A 110 -13.40 13.35 -3.41
CA GLY A 110 -14.12 12.78 -4.54
C GLY A 110 -13.23 12.07 -5.54
N ILE A 111 -13.80 11.12 -6.29
CA ILE A 111 -13.13 10.41 -7.39
C ILE A 111 -14.15 10.20 -8.50
N VAL A 112 -13.82 10.62 -9.72
CA VAL A 112 -14.63 10.38 -10.92
C VAL A 112 -13.76 9.88 -12.07
N PRO A 113 -14.30 9.12 -13.04
CA PRO A 113 -13.58 8.76 -14.25
C PRO A 113 -13.13 10.02 -15.01
N ALA A 114 -11.93 10.03 -15.58
CA ALA A 114 -11.44 11.21 -16.31
C ALA A 114 -12.27 11.54 -17.56
N ASP A 115 -12.86 10.52 -18.18
CA ASP A 115 -13.68 10.65 -19.38
C ASP A 115 -15.08 11.23 -19.10
N GLU A 116 -15.49 11.29 -17.82
CA GLU A 116 -16.80 11.81 -17.39
C GLU A 116 -16.71 13.27 -16.91
N LYS A 117 -15.59 13.97 -17.12
CA LYS A 117 -15.46 15.36 -16.67
C LYS A 117 -16.62 16.19 -17.24
N PRO A 118 -17.51 16.74 -16.40
CA PRO A 118 -18.64 17.49 -16.89
C PRO A 118 -18.09 18.70 -17.63
N ILE A 119 -18.44 18.81 -18.90
CA ILE A 119 -18.21 20.02 -19.71
C ILE A 119 -18.72 21.18 -18.88
N ALA A 120 -17.81 22.07 -18.47
CA ALA A 120 -18.12 23.20 -17.62
C ALA A 120 -19.35 23.92 -18.17
N SER A 121 -20.45 23.86 -17.43
CA SER A 121 -21.68 24.57 -17.74
C SER A 121 -21.35 26.07 -17.87
N SER A 122 -21.57 26.59 -19.07
CA SER A 122 -21.41 28.00 -19.39
C SER A 122 -22.18 28.88 -18.37
N PRO A 123 -21.68 30.07 -18.03
CA PRO A 123 -22.32 30.95 -17.06
C PRO A 123 -23.71 31.34 -17.56
N LYS A 124 -24.76 30.87 -16.87
CA LYS A 124 -26.12 31.31 -17.13
C LYS A 124 -26.33 32.65 -16.42
N GLU A 125 -26.57 33.65 -17.22
CA GLU A 125 -26.88 35.04 -16.91
C GLU A 125 -27.89 35.20 -15.74
N PRO A 126 -27.73 36.21 -14.87
CA PRO A 126 -28.49 36.32 -13.63
C PRO A 126 -29.91 36.83 -13.89
N ARG A 127 -30.92 35.99 -13.60
CA ARG A 127 -32.32 36.44 -13.48
C ARG A 127 -32.62 36.83 -12.04
N ARG A 128 -32.69 38.14 -11.85
CA ARG A 128 -33.20 38.90 -10.70
C ARG A 128 -34.71 38.71 -10.56
N VAL A 129 -35.20 38.23 -9.40
CA VAL A 129 -36.43 38.76 -8.75
C VAL A 129 -36.39 38.54 -7.23
N SER A 130 -36.94 39.53 -6.54
CA SER A 130 -36.93 39.94 -5.14
C SER A 130 -37.66 39.04 -4.10
N PRO A 131 -37.53 39.38 -2.78
CA PRO A 131 -37.83 38.51 -1.64
C PRO A 131 -39.13 38.87 -0.90
N GLU A 132 -39.70 37.94 -0.11
CA GLU A 132 -40.61 38.28 1.01
C GLU A 132 -40.87 37.11 1.98
N PHE A 133 -41.15 37.47 3.25
CA PHE A 133 -41.53 36.69 4.44
C PHE A 133 -40.38 35.98 5.21
N ALA A 134 -39.84 36.51 6.32
CA ALA A 134 -40.39 37.01 7.60
C ALA A 134 -40.91 35.91 8.55
N GLY A 135 -40.25 35.78 9.72
CA GLY A 135 -40.90 35.35 10.95
C GLY A 135 -40.13 34.35 11.83
N GLY A 136 -39.66 34.82 12.99
CA GLY A 136 -39.69 34.00 14.23
C GLY A 136 -38.35 33.64 14.89
N ALA A 137 -37.90 34.48 15.83
CA ALA A 137 -37.00 34.13 16.95
C ALA A 137 -37.85 33.82 18.21
N PRO A 138 -37.31 33.68 19.45
CA PRO A 138 -36.04 33.16 19.98
C PRO A 138 -36.28 32.13 21.14
N GLU A 139 -35.27 31.91 22.00
CA GLU A 139 -35.26 31.30 23.37
C GLU A 139 -34.78 29.83 23.46
N LYS A 140 -33.90 29.40 24.39
CA LYS A 140 -33.32 29.97 25.62
C LYS A 140 -32.06 29.17 26.03
N PRO A 141 -31.19 29.70 26.91
CA PRO A 141 -29.96 29.06 27.38
C PRO A 141 -30.17 28.27 28.68
N VAL A 142 -29.47 27.15 28.85
CA VAL A 142 -29.41 26.40 30.13
C VAL A 142 -27.99 26.43 30.70
N LYS A 143 -27.93 26.81 31.98
CA LYS A 143 -26.74 26.93 32.84
C LYS A 143 -26.41 25.59 33.54
N ASN A 144 -25.10 25.30 33.67
CA ASN A 144 -24.30 24.78 34.81
C ASN A 144 -24.98 24.06 36.01
N PRO A 145 -24.31 23.08 36.69
CA PRO A 145 -23.08 23.34 37.49
C PRO A 145 -22.03 22.19 37.52
N SER A 146 -20.75 22.55 37.69
CA SER A 146 -19.91 22.41 38.90
C SER A 146 -19.59 20.97 39.35
N GLY A 147 -18.29 20.66 39.36
CA GLY A 147 -17.70 19.43 39.86
C GLY A 147 -16.22 19.67 40.16
N GLU A 148 -15.97 20.31 41.29
CA GLU A 148 -14.68 20.54 41.94
C GLU A 148 -14.24 19.26 42.67
N GLN A 149 -13.04 18.74 42.42
CA GLN A 149 -12.27 18.02 43.45
C GLN A 149 -10.80 17.74 43.08
N THR A 150 -9.94 18.42 43.85
CA THR A 150 -8.75 17.90 44.56
C THR A 150 -7.53 17.39 43.77
N ALA A 151 -6.49 18.24 43.80
CA ALA A 151 -5.09 17.83 43.85
C ALA A 151 -4.76 17.04 45.14
N PRO A 152 -3.68 16.24 45.12
CA PRO A 152 -2.66 16.46 46.14
C PRO A 152 -1.23 16.52 45.59
N LYS A 153 -0.56 17.51 46.16
CA LYS A 153 0.87 17.86 46.21
C LYS A 153 1.65 16.83 47.04
N VAL A 154 2.72 16.26 46.47
CA VAL A 154 3.85 15.62 47.19
C VAL A 154 5.10 15.83 46.31
N ALA A 155 5.89 16.86 46.56
CA ALA A 155 7.08 16.89 47.42
C ALA A 155 8.31 16.20 46.79
N GLU A 156 9.16 17.06 46.21
CA GLU A 156 10.61 16.95 46.03
C GLU A 156 11.30 16.52 47.34
N PRO A 157 12.43 15.79 47.28
CA PRO A 157 13.71 16.51 47.39
C PRO A 157 14.90 15.91 46.61
N ALA A 158 15.67 16.85 46.04
CA ALA A 158 17.14 16.98 46.08
C ALA A 158 18.06 15.81 45.68
N ALA A 159 18.89 16.15 44.69
CA ALA A 159 20.08 15.46 44.20
C ALA A 159 21.14 15.15 45.28
N PRO A 160 22.15 14.33 44.91
CA PRO A 160 23.48 14.94 44.74
C PRO A 160 24.09 14.70 43.36
N GLN A 161 24.58 15.80 42.79
CA GLN A 161 25.51 15.82 41.67
C GLN A 161 26.81 15.09 42.04
N ALA A 162 27.19 14.08 41.26
CA ALA A 162 28.56 13.57 41.23
C ALA A 162 29.20 13.98 39.91
N SER A 163 30.14 14.91 40.03
CA SER A 163 31.02 15.43 39.00
C SER A 163 31.94 14.32 38.46
N SER A 164 31.81 13.97 37.19
CA SER A 164 32.75 13.09 36.48
C SER A 164 33.30 13.80 35.24
N LYS A 165 34.43 14.48 35.50
CA LYS A 165 35.59 14.77 34.63
C LYS A 165 35.36 14.66 33.11
N GLN A 166 35.32 15.85 32.51
CA GLN A 166 35.43 16.13 31.09
C GLN A 166 36.85 15.76 30.60
N THR A 167 36.99 14.59 29.98
CA THR A 167 38.20 14.25 29.21
C THR A 167 38.06 14.86 27.82
N VAL A 168 38.88 15.88 27.56
CA VAL A 168 39.08 16.47 26.23
C VAL A 168 39.77 15.43 25.35
N PHE A 169 38.99 14.69 24.56
CA PHE A 169 39.53 13.97 23.41
C PHE A 169 39.62 14.95 22.24
N GLN A 170 40.85 15.19 21.78
CA GLN A 170 41.10 15.89 20.54
C GLN A 170 40.47 15.11 19.39
N GLU A 171 39.45 15.71 18.78
CA GLU A 171 38.76 15.21 17.59
C GLU A 171 39.73 15.29 16.40
N LYS A 172 40.53 14.25 16.23
CA LYS A 172 41.18 13.93 14.95
C LYS A 172 40.04 13.74 13.95
N LYS A 173 39.93 14.68 13.00
CA LYS A 173 38.96 14.69 11.90
C LYS A 173 39.21 13.49 10.99
N GLU A 174 38.77 12.31 11.41
CA GLU A 174 38.67 11.14 10.55
C GLU A 174 37.58 11.40 9.49
N PRO A 175 37.79 10.96 8.24
CA PRO A 175 36.78 11.05 7.21
C PRO A 175 35.55 10.27 7.68
N ARG A 176 34.50 11.00 8.04
CA ARG A 176 33.18 10.44 8.35
C ARG A 176 32.76 9.67 7.10
N MET A 177 32.82 8.33 7.16
CA MET A 177 32.29 7.47 6.09
C MET A 177 30.89 7.98 5.75
N PRO A 178 30.52 8.06 4.46
CA PRO A 178 29.21 8.55 4.08
C PRO A 178 28.17 7.70 4.83
N GLU A 179 27.39 8.35 5.69
CA GLU A 179 26.17 7.76 6.26
C GLU A 179 25.39 7.22 5.07
N GLN A 180 25.35 5.89 4.94
CA GLN A 180 24.57 5.23 3.91
C GLN A 180 23.16 5.75 4.05
N SER A 181 22.73 6.54 3.06
CA SER A 181 21.42 7.17 3.05
C SER A 181 20.39 6.09 3.36
N GLN A 182 19.72 6.21 4.51
CA GLN A 182 18.75 5.20 4.95
C GLN A 182 17.58 5.07 3.96
N THR A 183 17.39 6.10 3.14
CA THR A 183 16.41 6.19 2.09
C THR A 183 16.67 5.18 0.98
N ILE A 184 15.70 4.30 0.75
CA ILE A 184 15.68 3.39 -0.40
C ILE A 184 15.35 4.17 -1.68
N SER A 185 16.19 4.05 -2.71
CA SER A 185 16.02 4.73 -4.00
C SER A 185 15.26 3.87 -5.03
N ARG A 186 14.73 4.51 -6.08
CA ARG A 186 14.03 3.81 -7.16
C ARG A 186 14.95 2.86 -7.93
N ASP A 187 16.19 3.28 -8.18
CA ASP A 187 17.16 2.47 -8.90
C ASP A 187 17.54 1.21 -8.12
N GLU A 188 17.66 1.33 -6.81
CA GLU A 188 17.93 0.20 -5.92
C GLU A 188 16.77 -0.80 -5.91
N VAL A 189 15.52 -0.31 -5.83
CA VAL A 189 14.32 -1.15 -5.93
C VAL A 189 14.25 -1.86 -7.29
N THR A 190 14.53 -1.13 -8.37
CA THR A 190 14.49 -1.69 -9.73
C THR A 190 15.59 -2.75 -9.92
N ALA A 191 16.79 -2.50 -9.43
CA ALA A 191 17.89 -3.46 -9.45
C ALA A 191 17.57 -4.70 -8.59
N PHE A 192 16.97 -4.51 -7.41
CA PHE A 192 16.51 -5.59 -6.55
C PHE A 192 15.52 -6.51 -7.27
N VAL A 193 14.48 -5.92 -7.89
CA VAL A 193 13.45 -6.68 -8.61
C VAL A 193 14.08 -7.48 -9.76
N ARG A 194 14.87 -6.84 -10.62
CA ARG A 194 15.54 -7.49 -11.75
C ARG A 194 16.42 -8.65 -11.30
N ARG A 195 17.22 -8.43 -10.25
CA ARG A 195 18.12 -9.45 -9.72
C ARG A 195 17.35 -10.65 -9.19
N LEU A 196 16.27 -10.42 -8.45
CA LEU A 196 15.48 -11.51 -7.89
C LEU A 196 14.79 -12.33 -8.98
N LEU A 197 14.27 -11.68 -10.03
CA LEU A 197 13.70 -12.39 -11.19
C LEU A 197 14.74 -13.25 -11.92
N GLU A 198 15.93 -12.70 -12.16
CA GLU A 198 17.06 -13.43 -12.79
C GLU A 198 17.43 -14.69 -11.99
N LEU A 199 17.52 -14.59 -10.66
CA LEU A 199 17.86 -15.73 -9.80
C LEU A 199 16.76 -16.80 -9.77
N ASN A 200 15.49 -16.40 -9.87
CA ASN A 200 14.37 -17.33 -9.98
C ASN A 200 14.38 -18.09 -11.31
N GLU A 201 14.67 -17.43 -12.44
CA GLU A 201 14.84 -18.07 -13.74
C GLU A 201 16.01 -19.08 -13.73
N LYS A 202 17.11 -18.74 -13.05
CA LYS A 202 18.25 -19.65 -12.82
C LYS A 202 17.98 -20.77 -11.82
N LYS A 203 16.84 -20.76 -11.13
CA LYS A 203 16.48 -21.73 -10.09
C LYS A 203 17.51 -21.82 -8.96
N ASP A 204 18.22 -20.72 -8.68
CA ASP A 204 19.27 -20.67 -7.65
C ASP A 204 18.65 -20.37 -6.27
N LEU A 205 18.15 -21.42 -5.63
CA LEU A 205 17.50 -21.31 -4.33
C LEU A 205 18.44 -20.68 -3.28
N SER A 206 19.72 -21.05 -3.27
CA SER A 206 20.70 -20.49 -2.33
C SER A 206 20.88 -18.98 -2.50
N ALA A 207 20.94 -18.48 -3.73
CA ALA A 207 21.08 -17.05 -4.01
C ALA A 207 19.78 -16.26 -3.81
N VAL A 208 18.62 -16.90 -3.97
CA VAL A 208 17.31 -16.27 -3.73
C VAL A 208 17.03 -16.06 -2.23
N MET A 209 17.37 -17.03 -1.38
CA MET A 209 16.98 -16.98 0.04
C MET A 209 17.49 -15.77 0.84
N PRO A 210 18.65 -15.16 0.55
CA PRO A 210 19.07 -13.91 1.18
C PRO A 210 18.15 -12.72 0.93
N PHE A 211 17.31 -12.72 -0.11
CA PHE A 211 16.42 -11.61 -0.44
C PHE A 211 15.17 -11.56 0.46
N TYR A 212 14.87 -12.62 1.19
CA TYR A 212 13.72 -12.70 2.08
C TYR A 212 14.11 -12.36 3.52
N ALA A 213 13.26 -11.59 4.21
CA ALA A 213 13.35 -11.38 5.65
C ALA A 213 12.98 -12.67 6.42
N ASP A 214 13.21 -12.69 7.73
CA ASP A 214 12.93 -13.86 8.57
C ASP A 214 11.44 -14.19 8.68
N LYS A 215 10.59 -13.16 8.57
CA LYS A 215 9.13 -13.25 8.49
C LYS A 215 8.64 -12.44 7.30
N VAL A 216 7.77 -13.05 6.49
CA VAL A 216 7.27 -12.44 5.26
C VAL A 216 5.79 -12.72 5.14
N ASP A 217 4.99 -11.69 4.88
CA ASP A 217 3.61 -11.90 4.45
C ASP A 217 3.60 -12.42 3.00
N TYR A 218 3.34 -13.71 2.83
CA TYR A 218 3.66 -14.43 1.60
C TYR A 218 2.40 -14.89 0.87
N TYR A 219 2.12 -14.24 -0.27
CA TYR A 219 0.92 -14.45 -1.09
C TYR A 219 -0.35 -14.45 -0.21
N ASP A 220 -1.19 -15.48 -0.37
CA ASP A 220 -2.42 -15.67 0.41
C ASP A 220 -2.20 -16.58 1.63
N ARG A 221 -0.94 -16.82 2.02
CA ARG A 221 -0.60 -17.68 3.17
C ARG A 221 -0.47 -16.92 4.49
N GLY A 222 -0.45 -15.59 4.43
CA GLY A 222 -0.15 -14.75 5.58
C GLY A 222 1.35 -14.79 5.93
N VAL A 223 1.67 -14.47 7.19
CA VAL A 223 3.06 -14.38 7.65
C VAL A 223 3.68 -15.76 7.82
N VAL A 224 4.72 -16.04 7.04
CA VAL A 224 5.49 -17.30 7.08
C VAL A 224 6.97 -17.05 7.37
N ASP A 225 7.71 -18.10 7.71
CA ASP A 225 9.16 -18.04 7.89
C ASP A 225 9.96 -18.40 6.62
N ARG A 226 11.27 -18.15 6.67
CA ARG A 226 12.19 -18.47 5.57
C ARG A 226 12.23 -19.95 5.22
N ASP A 227 11.97 -20.86 6.15
CA ASP A 227 12.01 -22.29 5.88
C ASP A 227 10.77 -22.72 5.07
N TYR A 228 9.62 -22.13 5.34
CA TYR A 228 8.42 -22.28 4.50
C TYR A 228 8.71 -21.83 3.07
N ILE A 229 9.25 -20.62 2.90
CA ILE A 229 9.56 -20.05 1.58
C ILE A 229 10.59 -20.90 0.84
N ARG A 230 11.64 -21.37 1.53
CA ARG A 230 12.66 -22.25 0.95
C ARG A 230 12.05 -23.54 0.40
N ARG A 231 11.13 -24.17 1.15
CA ARG A 231 10.46 -25.39 0.71
C ARG A 231 9.54 -25.14 -0.48
N ASP A 232 8.77 -24.05 -0.44
CA ASP A 232 7.83 -23.68 -1.51
C ASP A 232 8.57 -23.40 -2.83
N LEU A 233 9.58 -22.53 -2.80
CA LEU A 233 10.43 -22.24 -3.97
C LEU A 233 11.18 -23.49 -4.44
N GLY A 234 11.70 -24.31 -3.52
CA GLY A 234 12.38 -25.55 -3.87
C GLY A 234 11.46 -26.54 -4.60
N TYR A 235 10.21 -26.65 -4.17
CA TYR A 235 9.20 -27.45 -4.86
C TYR A 235 8.88 -26.87 -6.24
N TYR A 236 8.67 -25.56 -6.33
CA TYR A 236 8.40 -24.87 -7.59
C TYR A 236 9.54 -25.08 -8.61
N PHE A 237 10.79 -24.85 -8.21
CA PHE A 237 11.97 -25.06 -9.07
C PHE A 237 12.12 -26.53 -9.49
N LYS A 238 11.78 -27.48 -8.63
CA LYS A 238 11.84 -28.91 -8.98
C LYS A 238 10.78 -29.31 -10.01
N ASN A 239 9.62 -28.66 -10.01
CA ASN A 239 8.49 -29.06 -10.86
C ASN A 239 8.53 -28.48 -12.27
N TRP A 240 9.33 -27.46 -12.51
CA TRP A 240 9.44 -26.78 -13.80
C TRP A 240 10.86 -26.91 -14.33
N ASP A 241 11.02 -27.56 -15.49
CA ASP A 241 12.31 -27.75 -16.12
C ASP A 241 12.85 -26.42 -16.66
N LYS A 242 11.94 -25.62 -17.24
CA LYS A 242 12.21 -24.27 -17.71
C LYS A 242 11.30 -23.27 -17.00
N ILE A 243 11.90 -22.20 -16.51
CA ILE A 243 11.23 -21.03 -15.95
C ILE A 243 11.83 -19.84 -16.67
N SER A 244 11.00 -18.99 -17.24
CA SER A 244 11.42 -17.70 -17.76
C SER A 244 10.49 -16.62 -17.23
N THR A 245 11.07 -15.50 -16.81
CA THR A 245 10.30 -14.39 -16.24
C THR A 245 11.00 -13.09 -16.56
N SER A 246 10.27 -12.13 -17.13
CA SER A 246 10.79 -10.82 -17.48
C SER A 246 9.87 -9.72 -16.95
N LEU A 247 10.44 -8.54 -16.69
CA LEU A 247 9.64 -7.35 -16.44
C LEU A 247 8.88 -6.97 -17.71
N ASP A 248 7.59 -6.70 -17.53
CA ASP A 248 6.71 -6.17 -18.57
C ASP A 248 6.35 -4.73 -18.20
N GLY A 249 7.20 -3.80 -18.61
CA GLY A 249 7.11 -2.38 -18.28
C GLY A 249 7.96 -1.94 -17.08
N ASP A 250 7.60 -0.80 -16.50
CA ASP A 250 8.37 -0.15 -15.44
C ASP A 250 8.04 -0.66 -14.04
N VAL A 251 9.02 -0.54 -13.14
CA VAL A 251 8.80 -0.69 -11.70
C VAL A 251 8.34 0.66 -11.13
N VAL A 252 7.14 0.64 -10.54
CA VAL A 252 6.58 1.77 -9.80
C VAL A 252 6.94 1.62 -8.33
N MET A 253 7.59 2.63 -7.77
CA MET A 253 7.94 2.68 -6.35
C MET A 253 6.96 3.58 -5.61
N ILE A 254 6.29 3.04 -4.59
CA ILE A 254 5.44 3.78 -3.67
C ILE A 254 6.26 4.06 -2.41
N VAL A 255 6.34 5.34 -2.06
CA VAL A 255 7.03 5.82 -0.85
C VAL A 255 6.05 5.76 0.32
N LEU A 256 6.51 5.22 1.46
CA LEU A 256 5.78 5.20 2.71
C LEU A 256 6.43 6.19 3.69
N ASP A 257 5.73 6.51 4.79
CA ASP A 257 6.25 7.38 5.86
C ASP A 257 7.55 6.86 6.48
N GLN A 258 7.76 5.55 6.43
CA GLN A 258 8.95 4.87 6.91
C GLN A 258 10.07 4.95 5.84
N PRO A 259 11.21 5.60 6.13
CA PRO A 259 12.26 5.83 5.13
C PRO A 259 12.96 4.55 4.68
N ASP A 260 12.95 3.51 5.52
CA ASP A 260 13.53 2.19 5.32
C ASP A 260 12.55 1.21 4.67
N ILE A 261 11.31 1.61 4.33
CA ILE A 261 10.33 0.74 3.68
C ILE A 261 9.82 1.35 2.37
N ARG A 262 9.79 0.55 1.30
CA ARG A 262 9.19 0.91 0.01
C ARG A 262 8.29 -0.21 -0.49
N VAL A 263 7.31 0.14 -1.32
CA VAL A 263 6.52 -0.85 -2.05
C VAL A 263 6.87 -0.75 -3.53
N ALA A 264 7.23 -1.88 -4.12
CA ALA A 264 7.44 -2.03 -5.55
C ALA A 264 6.20 -2.66 -6.18
N LYS A 265 5.61 -1.97 -7.16
CA LYS A 265 4.54 -2.51 -8.01
C LYS A 265 5.05 -2.64 -9.43
N PHE A 266 4.88 -3.81 -10.04
CA PHE A 266 5.36 -4.08 -11.39
C PHE A 266 4.64 -5.27 -12.02
N THR A 267 4.66 -5.33 -13.35
CA THR A 267 4.13 -6.47 -14.10
C THR A 267 5.27 -7.35 -14.59
N THR A 268 5.05 -8.65 -14.62
CA THR A 268 5.97 -9.61 -15.23
C THR A 268 5.26 -10.49 -16.24
N ALA A 269 5.91 -10.76 -17.37
CA ALA A 269 5.56 -11.87 -18.24
C ALA A 269 6.26 -13.13 -17.72
N PHE A 270 5.55 -14.25 -17.67
CA PHE A 270 6.10 -15.54 -17.24
C PHE A 270 5.85 -16.63 -18.27
N SER A 271 6.76 -17.59 -18.34
CA SER A 271 6.61 -18.85 -19.06
C SER A 271 7.27 -19.96 -18.26
N VAL A 272 6.53 -21.03 -18.00
CA VAL A 272 7.02 -22.22 -17.30
C VAL A 272 6.65 -23.46 -18.07
N GLN A 273 7.57 -24.41 -18.14
CA GLN A 273 7.39 -25.65 -18.88
C GLN A 273 8.08 -26.82 -18.18
N ASN A 274 7.44 -27.98 -18.26
CA ASN A 274 8.05 -29.28 -18.05
C ASN A 274 7.55 -30.27 -19.12
N ASP A 275 7.99 -31.53 -19.03
CA ASP A 275 7.62 -32.59 -19.98
C ASP A 275 6.10 -32.85 -20.11
N LYS A 276 5.28 -32.41 -19.14
CA LYS A 276 3.85 -32.72 -19.07
C LYS A 276 2.95 -31.54 -19.41
N LYS A 277 3.43 -30.31 -19.22
CA LYS A 277 2.61 -29.10 -19.32
C LYS A 277 3.45 -27.85 -19.54
N SER A 278 2.81 -26.83 -20.09
CA SER A 278 3.33 -25.47 -20.14
C SER A 278 2.27 -24.47 -19.63
N SER A 279 2.74 -23.36 -19.05
CA SER A 279 1.90 -22.22 -18.70
C SER A 279 2.66 -20.93 -18.95
N MET A 280 2.01 -19.97 -19.58
CA MET A 280 2.55 -18.63 -19.79
C MET A 280 1.49 -17.58 -19.47
N GLY A 281 1.89 -16.33 -19.33
CA GLY A 281 0.97 -15.24 -19.07
C GLY A 281 1.64 -14.04 -18.43
N LYS A 282 0.83 -13.23 -17.75
CA LYS A 282 1.28 -12.02 -17.08
C LYS A 282 0.77 -11.96 -15.64
N THR A 283 1.58 -11.39 -14.77
CA THR A 283 1.25 -11.20 -13.36
C THR A 283 1.55 -9.77 -12.92
N GLU A 284 0.63 -9.20 -12.14
CA GLU A 284 0.87 -8.00 -11.36
C GLU A 284 1.50 -8.42 -10.02
N ASN A 285 2.60 -7.77 -9.63
CA ASN A 285 3.33 -8.03 -8.39
C ASN A 285 3.32 -6.79 -7.51
N ILE A 286 3.14 -6.99 -6.21
CA ILE A 286 3.26 -5.95 -5.18
C ILE A 286 4.18 -6.49 -4.09
N TRP A 287 5.38 -5.92 -3.99
CA TRP A 287 6.42 -6.35 -3.06
C TRP A 287 6.72 -5.23 -2.07
N LYS A 288 6.65 -5.50 -0.77
CA LYS A 288 7.12 -4.57 0.27
C LYS A 288 8.55 -4.92 0.65
N LEU A 289 9.41 -3.93 0.51
CA LEU A 289 10.84 -4.01 0.72
C LEU A 289 11.21 -3.22 1.96
N GLN A 290 12.03 -3.80 2.82
CA GLN A 290 12.60 -3.13 3.98
C GLN A 290 14.12 -3.20 3.95
N ARG A 291 14.81 -2.11 4.31
CA ARG A 291 16.25 -2.13 4.55
C ARG A 291 16.53 -2.69 5.94
N VAL A 292 17.16 -3.87 5.99
CA VAL A 292 17.60 -4.53 7.23
C VAL A 292 19.10 -4.74 7.16
N ASN A 293 19.84 -4.18 8.13
CA ASN A 293 21.31 -4.24 8.19
C ASN A 293 21.97 -3.80 6.87
N GLY A 294 21.50 -2.70 6.29
CA GLY A 294 22.01 -2.15 5.03
C GLY A 294 21.50 -2.85 3.77
N GLN A 295 20.80 -3.99 3.86
CA GLN A 295 20.35 -4.77 2.72
C GLN A 295 18.83 -4.71 2.56
N LEU A 296 18.35 -4.59 1.32
CA LEU A 296 16.92 -4.76 1.04
C LEU A 296 16.48 -6.21 1.25
N LYS A 297 15.32 -6.37 1.88
CA LYS A 297 14.65 -7.65 2.13
C LYS A 297 13.17 -7.55 1.76
N LEU A 298 12.61 -8.63 1.24
CA LEU A 298 11.16 -8.81 1.11
C LEU A 298 10.55 -9.09 2.47
N ILE A 299 9.58 -8.27 2.86
CA ILE A 299 8.74 -8.46 4.06
C ILE A 299 7.27 -8.73 3.68
N ASP A 300 6.90 -8.50 2.42
CA ASP A 300 5.56 -8.76 1.87
C ASP A 300 5.69 -9.09 0.38
N VAL A 301 5.01 -10.13 -0.07
CA VAL A 301 5.01 -10.60 -1.46
C VAL A 301 3.59 -10.92 -1.88
N LYS A 302 2.97 -10.07 -2.69
CA LYS A 302 1.67 -10.34 -3.33
C LYS A 302 1.84 -10.47 -4.84
N GLN A 303 1.03 -11.33 -5.43
CA GLN A 303 1.01 -11.56 -6.87
C GLN A 303 -0.41 -11.90 -7.33
N LYS A 304 -0.80 -11.33 -8.45
CA LYS A 304 -2.08 -11.59 -9.10
C LYS A 304 -1.84 -11.94 -10.56
N ILE A 305 -2.39 -13.06 -11.01
CA ILE A 305 -2.39 -13.40 -12.44
C ILE A 305 -3.38 -12.47 -13.14
N ILE A 306 -2.91 -11.72 -14.13
CA ILE A 306 -3.73 -10.81 -14.94
C ILE A 306 -4.00 -11.37 -16.33
N GLU A 307 -3.14 -12.27 -16.82
CA GLU A 307 -3.34 -13.01 -18.06
C GLU A 307 -2.75 -14.42 -17.91
N ARG A 308 -3.42 -15.45 -18.45
CA ARG A 308 -2.91 -16.83 -18.42
C ARG A 308 -3.30 -17.61 -19.66
N GLN A 309 -2.33 -18.34 -20.18
CA GLN A 309 -2.48 -19.36 -21.19
C GLN A 309 -1.80 -20.64 -20.67
N SER A 310 -2.45 -21.79 -20.84
CA SER A 310 -1.90 -23.06 -20.38
C SER A 310 -2.27 -24.18 -21.34
N SER A 311 -1.31 -25.06 -21.61
CA SER A 311 -1.49 -26.21 -22.48
C SER A 311 -0.97 -27.47 -21.79
N ALA A 312 -1.71 -28.56 -21.93
CA ALA A 312 -1.25 -29.91 -21.61
C ALA A 312 -0.69 -30.53 -22.89
N PHE A 313 0.41 -31.27 -22.76
CA PHE A 313 0.99 -32.06 -23.86
C PHE A 313 0.44 -33.49 -23.83
#